data_AF-A0A3M2T6C8-F1
#
_entry.id   AF-A0A3M2T6C8-F1
#
_cell.length_a   1.000
_cell.length_b   1.000
_cell.length_c   1.000
_cell.angle_alpha   90.00
_cell.angle_beta   90.00
_cell.angle_gamma   90.00
#
_symmetry.space_group_name_H-M   'P 1'
#
loop_
_entity.id
_entity.type
_entity.pdbx_description
1 polymer ?
#
loop_
_entity_poly.entity_id
_entity_poly.type
_entity_poly.pdbx_seq_one_letter_code
_entity_poly.pdbx_strand_id
1 'polypeptide(L)'
;MGGDHLFEVIIVDDDTLDEAGAKALVQENFNTLLKADRLADPEEDYVPSWVAFSTSGPMHTRVTPEDVRNGFFQQLYALQGQRPTWWTGEAFSCNFQATLWDFDETLVPKIIASLG
;
A
#
# COMPACT_ATOMS: atom_id res chain seq x y z
N MET A 1 -14.82 -2.35 -10.19
CA MET A 1 -14.82 -0.95 -10.62
C MET A 1 -14.38 -0.94 -12.07
N GLY A 2 -15.16 -0.34 -12.95
CA GLY A 2 -14.95 -0.35 -14.39
C GLY A 2 -16.18 0.21 -15.09
N GLY A 3 -16.00 1.32 -15.79
CA GLY A 3 -16.97 1.98 -16.66
C GLY A 3 -16.18 2.56 -17.84
N ASP A 4 -16.85 2.75 -18.98
CA ASP A 4 -16.25 3.34 -20.19
C ASP A 4 -15.01 2.61 -20.73
N HIS A 5 -15.02 1.27 -20.72
CA HIS A 5 -13.91 0.41 -21.19
C HIS A 5 -12.57 0.62 -20.44
N LEU A 6 -12.62 1.19 -19.24
CA LEU A 6 -11.45 1.35 -18.37
C LEU A 6 -11.43 0.26 -17.30
N PHE A 7 -10.20 -0.14 -16.93
CA PHE A 7 -9.93 -1.01 -15.80
C PHE A 7 -8.76 -0.45 -14.99
N GLU A 8 -8.69 -0.82 -13.72
CA GLU A 8 -7.62 -0.44 -12.81
C GLU A 8 -6.77 -1.67 -12.48
N VAL A 9 -5.45 -1.49 -12.44
CA VAL A 9 -4.49 -2.51 -12.01
C VAL A 9 -3.61 -1.91 -10.94
N ILE A 10 -3.39 -2.67 -9.87
CA ILE A 10 -2.41 -2.34 -8.83
C ILE A 10 -1.17 -3.21 -9.08
N ILE A 11 -0.01 -2.57 -9.17
CA ILE A 11 1.28 -3.21 -9.42
C ILE A 11 2.10 -3.04 -8.14
N VAL A 12 2.60 -4.15 -7.60
CA VAL A 12 3.42 -4.17 -6.38
C VAL A 12 4.65 -5.01 -6.64
N ASP A 13 5.82 -4.43 -6.39
CA ASP A 13 7.12 -5.08 -6.53
C ASP A 13 8.10 -4.48 -5.51
N ASP A 14 9.38 -4.84 -5.60
CA ASP A 14 10.46 -4.21 -4.84
C ASP A 14 10.79 -2.78 -5.31
N ASP A 15 11.76 -2.15 -4.65
CA ASP A 15 12.15 -0.76 -4.88
C ASP A 15 12.94 -0.54 -6.17
N THR A 16 13.19 -1.60 -6.95
CA THR A 16 13.93 -1.52 -8.21
C THR A 16 13.01 -1.38 -9.43
N LEU A 17 11.71 -1.64 -9.28
CA LEU A 17 10.75 -1.54 -10.37
C LEU A 17 10.38 -0.08 -10.65
N ASP A 18 10.74 0.41 -11.83
CA ASP A 18 10.33 1.73 -12.32
C ASP A 18 9.01 1.68 -13.11
N GLU A 19 8.51 2.85 -13.54
CA GLU A 19 7.27 2.95 -14.32
C GLU A 19 7.33 2.15 -15.63
N ALA A 20 8.48 2.14 -16.32
CA ALA A 20 8.63 1.43 -17.57
C ALA A 20 8.56 -0.09 -17.37
N GLY A 21 9.24 -0.60 -16.35
CA GLY A 21 9.18 -1.99 -15.92
C GLY A 21 7.77 -2.39 -15.49
N ALA A 22 7.09 -1.55 -14.72
CA ALA A 22 5.71 -1.81 -14.27
C ALA A 22 4.73 -1.93 -15.46
N LYS A 23 4.84 -1.04 -16.45
CA LYS A 23 4.04 -1.10 -17.68
C LYS A 23 4.36 -2.33 -18.52
N ALA A 24 5.63 -2.71 -18.61
CA ALA A 24 6.06 -3.92 -19.30
C ALA A 24 5.51 -5.19 -18.62
N LEU A 25 5.51 -5.25 -17.28
CA LEU A 25 4.93 -6.35 -16.51
C LEU A 25 3.42 -6.47 -16.73
N VAL A 26 2.70 -5.34 -16.80
CA VAL A 26 1.27 -5.36 -17.14
C VAL A 26 1.05 -5.85 -18.56
N GLN A 27 1.87 -5.45 -19.53
CA GLN A 27 1.79 -5.98 -20.90
C GLN A 27 2.02 -7.49 -20.95
N GLU A 28 3.01 -8.01 -20.21
CA GLU A 28 3.29 -9.44 -20.13
C GLU A 28 2.10 -10.22 -19.55
N ASN A 29 1.55 -9.73 -18.43
CA ASN A 29 0.38 -10.33 -17.80
C ASN A 29 -0.86 -10.25 -18.69
N PHE A 30 -1.05 -9.14 -19.39
CA PHE A 30 -2.12 -8.98 -20.36
C PHE A 30 -1.99 -10.00 -21.50
N ASN A 31 -0.81 -10.12 -22.10
CA ASN A 31 -0.51 -11.12 -23.14
C ASN A 31 -0.73 -12.56 -22.65
N THR A 32 -0.47 -12.82 -21.37
CA THR A 32 -0.73 -14.13 -20.76
C THR A 32 -2.23 -14.42 -20.70
N LEU A 33 -3.05 -13.44 -20.31
CA LEU A 33 -4.51 -13.57 -20.30
C LEU A 33 -5.10 -13.69 -21.71
N LEU A 34 -4.54 -12.97 -22.69
CA LEU A 34 -4.89 -13.09 -24.10
C LEU A 34 -4.70 -14.52 -24.62
N LYS A 35 -3.50 -15.06 -24.44
CA LYS A 35 -3.15 -16.43 -24.87
C LYS A 35 -3.99 -17.50 -24.19
N ALA A 36 -4.50 -17.20 -23.00
CA ALA A 36 -5.34 -18.10 -22.21
C ALA A 36 -6.84 -17.94 -22.49
N ASP A 37 -7.22 -17.14 -23.51
CA ASP A 37 -8.61 -16.88 -23.91
C ASP A 37 -9.46 -16.34 -22.74
N ARG A 38 -8.86 -15.48 -21.89
CA ARG A 38 -9.51 -14.89 -20.71
C ARG A 38 -10.03 -13.48 -20.92
N LEU A 39 -9.75 -12.89 -22.09
CA LEU A 39 -10.15 -11.54 -22.45
C LEU A 39 -11.06 -11.63 -23.68
N ALA A 40 -12.17 -10.88 -23.66
CA ALA A 40 -13.10 -10.84 -24.78
C ALA A 40 -12.56 -9.91 -25.89
N ASP A 41 -12.67 -10.35 -27.14
CA ASP A 41 -12.37 -9.58 -28.36
C ASP A 41 -11.03 -8.80 -28.39
N PRO A 42 -9.89 -9.37 -28.00
CA PRO A 42 -8.63 -8.67 -28.18
C PRO A 42 -8.06 -8.93 -29.58
N GLU A 43 -7.65 -7.86 -30.27
CA GLU A 43 -6.78 -7.99 -31.42
C GLU A 43 -5.46 -8.68 -30.99
N GLU A 44 -4.90 -9.52 -31.87
CA GLU A 44 -3.53 -10.01 -31.66
C GLU A 44 -2.59 -8.81 -31.51
N ASP A 45 -1.68 -8.89 -30.52
CA ASP A 45 -0.72 -7.84 -30.19
C ASP A 45 -1.31 -6.51 -29.65
N TYR A 46 -2.49 -6.54 -29.03
CA TYR A 46 -3.06 -5.36 -28.38
C TYR A 46 -2.16 -4.79 -27.26
N VAL A 47 -1.96 -3.47 -27.28
CA VAL A 47 -1.21 -2.71 -26.27
C VAL A 47 -2.18 -1.88 -25.43
N PRO A 48 -2.31 -2.13 -24.10
CA PRO A 48 -3.15 -1.32 -23.23
C PRO A 48 -2.74 0.15 -23.24
N SER A 49 -3.74 1.03 -23.36
CA SER A 49 -3.55 2.47 -23.20
C SER A 49 -3.59 2.88 -21.73
N TRP A 50 -2.73 3.84 -21.36
CA TRP A 50 -2.63 4.34 -19.99
C TRP A 50 -3.25 5.73 -19.90
N VAL A 51 -4.44 5.83 -19.30
CA VAL A 51 -5.12 7.12 -19.09
C VAL A 51 -4.64 7.84 -17.82
N ALA A 52 -4.14 7.08 -16.85
CA ALA A 52 -3.53 7.56 -15.63
C ALA A 52 -2.51 6.55 -15.13
N PHE A 53 -1.43 7.03 -14.54
CA PHE A 53 -0.45 6.21 -13.84
C PHE A 53 0.08 7.02 -12.66
N SER A 54 0.22 6.38 -11.50
CA SER A 54 0.77 7.01 -10.31
C SER A 54 1.59 6.00 -9.54
N THR A 55 2.77 6.44 -9.11
CA THR A 55 3.65 5.63 -8.27
C THR A 55 3.46 6.06 -6.82
N SER A 56 2.96 5.14 -6.00
CA SER A 56 3.04 5.28 -4.55
C SER A 56 4.44 4.85 -4.10
N GLY A 57 5.05 5.60 -3.18
CA GLY A 57 6.35 5.22 -2.61
C GLY A 57 6.28 3.91 -1.81
N PRO A 58 7.36 3.54 -1.10
CA PRO A 58 7.40 2.32 -0.31
C PRO A 58 6.18 2.18 0.61
N MET A 59 5.48 1.05 0.50
CA MET A 59 4.32 0.70 1.31
C MET A 59 4.59 -0.58 2.10
N HIS A 60 3.86 -0.80 3.19
CA HIS A 60 3.96 -2.00 4.01
C HIS A 60 5.36 -2.18 4.61
N THR A 61 5.91 -1.14 5.21
CA THR A 61 7.19 -1.23 5.92
C THR A 61 7.12 -2.33 6.98
N ARG A 62 8.13 -3.20 7.04
CA ARG A 62 8.20 -4.32 7.99
C ARG A 62 9.52 -4.29 8.75
N VAL A 63 9.48 -4.86 9.95
CA VAL A 63 10.68 -5.21 10.72
C VAL A 63 10.90 -6.71 10.67
N THR A 64 12.11 -7.16 10.99
CA THR A 64 12.41 -8.58 10.96
C THR A 64 11.66 -9.33 12.08
N PRO A 65 11.41 -10.63 11.95
CA PRO A 65 10.87 -11.43 13.06
C PRO A 65 11.72 -11.36 14.34
N GLU A 66 13.03 -11.11 14.21
CA GLU A 66 13.93 -10.93 15.33
C GLU A 66 13.66 -9.62 16.07
N ASP A 67 13.49 -8.50 15.35
CA ASP A 67 13.12 -7.22 15.95
C ASP A 67 11.79 -7.32 16.72
N VAL A 68 10.81 -8.04 16.16
CA VAL A 68 9.53 -8.30 16.84
C VAL A 68 9.76 -9.04 18.16
N ARG A 69 10.59 -10.11 18.16
CA ARG A 69 10.92 -10.86 19.38
C ARG A 69 11.69 -10.00 20.39
N ASN A 70 12.53 -9.09 19.92
CA ASN A 70 13.31 -8.15 20.73
C ASN A 70 12.47 -6.95 21.22
N GLY A 71 11.16 -6.95 20.97
CA GLY A 71 10.23 -6.00 21.54
C GLY A 71 10.12 -4.68 20.77
N PHE A 72 10.39 -4.67 19.45
CA PHE A 72 10.33 -3.47 18.62
C PHE A 72 9.04 -2.67 18.81
N PHE A 73 7.86 -3.32 18.74
CA PHE A 73 6.58 -2.63 18.88
C PHE A 73 6.35 -2.08 20.29
N GLN A 74 6.81 -2.77 21.33
CA GLN A 74 6.74 -2.28 22.71
C GLN A 74 7.57 -1.00 22.87
N GLN A 75 8.79 -0.99 22.30
CA GLN A 75 9.65 0.18 22.29
C GLN A 75 9.04 1.33 21.48
N LEU A 76 8.47 1.02 20.32
CA LEU A 76 7.78 2.00 19.47
C LEU A 76 6.59 2.64 20.21
N TYR A 77 5.72 1.84 20.82
CA TYR A 77 4.56 2.36 21.56
C TYR A 77 4.93 3.09 22.86
N ALA A 78 6.10 2.81 23.44
CA ALA A 78 6.61 3.56 24.59
C ALA A 78 6.93 5.03 24.26
N LEU A 79 6.98 5.41 22.97
CA LEU A 79 7.15 6.80 22.54
C LEU A 79 5.88 7.64 22.72
N GLN A 80 4.70 7.01 22.85
CA GLN A 80 3.44 7.74 22.96
C GLN A 80 3.41 8.61 24.22
N GLY A 81 3.16 9.90 24.04
CA GLY A 81 3.10 10.89 25.12
C GLY A 81 4.48 11.37 25.61
N GLN A 82 5.60 10.88 25.07
CA GLN A 82 6.91 11.42 25.42
C GLN A 82 7.07 12.83 24.87
N ARG A 83 7.47 13.78 25.71
CA ARG A 83 7.68 15.19 25.34
C ARG A 83 6.46 15.79 24.61
N PRO A 84 5.32 15.88 25.31
CA PRO A 84 3.96 15.97 24.75
C PRO A 84 3.74 15.53 23.29
N THR A 85 4.40 14.48 22.82
CA THR A 85 4.36 14.05 21.41
C THR A 85 3.62 12.73 21.30
N TRP A 86 2.69 12.68 20.34
CA TRP A 86 1.89 11.50 20.03
C TRP A 86 2.03 11.19 18.55
N TRP A 87 2.11 9.90 18.24
CA TRP A 87 2.43 9.42 16.91
C TRP A 87 1.31 8.57 16.33
N THR A 88 1.05 8.74 15.03
CA THR A 88 0.11 7.94 14.25
C THR A 88 0.69 7.67 12.85
N GLY A 89 -0.09 7.09 11.94
CA GLY A 89 0.30 6.76 10.58
C GLY A 89 0.67 5.30 10.39
N GLU A 90 1.16 4.98 9.18
CA GLU A 90 1.54 3.61 8.78
C GLU A 90 2.51 2.96 9.78
N ALA A 91 3.50 3.71 10.25
CA ALA A 91 4.53 3.19 11.15
C ALA A 91 3.97 2.67 12.50
N PHE A 92 2.82 3.19 12.94
CA PHE A 92 2.19 2.84 14.22
C PHE A 92 0.97 1.94 14.07
N SER A 93 0.49 1.69 12.85
CA SER A 93 -0.69 0.86 12.59
C SER A 93 -0.51 0.05 11.31
N CYS A 94 -1.09 0.52 10.20
CA CYS A 94 -0.82 0.06 8.84
C CYS A 94 -1.25 1.12 7.82
N ASN A 95 -0.87 0.96 6.55
CA ASN A 95 -1.18 1.90 5.46
C ASN A 95 -2.59 1.73 4.85
N PHE A 96 -3.55 1.19 5.61
CA PHE A 96 -4.94 1.11 5.18
C PHE A 96 -5.79 2.16 5.88
N GLN A 97 -6.53 2.96 5.11
CA GLN A 97 -7.29 4.10 5.62
C GLN A 97 -8.21 3.74 6.79
N ALA A 98 -8.96 2.63 6.69
CA ALA A 98 -9.87 2.22 7.75
C ALA A 98 -9.14 1.91 9.07
N THR A 99 -7.98 1.24 8.99
CA THR A 99 -7.19 0.90 10.18
C THR A 99 -6.47 2.11 10.77
N LEU A 100 -6.08 3.08 9.95
CA LEU A 100 -5.54 4.36 10.44
C LEU A 100 -6.57 5.09 11.29
N TRP A 101 -7.81 5.19 10.80
CA TRP A 101 -8.89 5.82 11.56
C TRP A 101 -9.24 5.07 12.83
N ASP A 102 -9.32 3.73 12.76
CA ASP A 102 -9.54 2.89 13.95
C ASP A 102 -8.45 3.11 15.00
N PHE A 103 -7.18 3.19 14.58
CA PHE A 103 -6.07 3.50 15.48
C PHE A 103 -6.21 4.89 16.12
N ASP A 104 -6.50 5.91 15.31
CA ASP A 104 -6.68 7.30 15.77
C ASP A 104 -7.83 7.42 16.77
N GLU A 105 -8.92 6.70 16.56
CA GLU A 105 -10.06 6.63 17.50
C GLU A 105 -9.64 6.08 18.87
N THR A 106 -8.65 5.18 18.93
CA THR A 106 -8.08 4.72 20.22
C THR A 106 -7.04 5.67 20.81
N LEU A 107 -6.39 6.49 19.98
CA LEU A 107 -5.29 7.37 20.39
C LEU A 107 -5.80 8.68 20.98
N VAL A 108 -6.77 9.33 20.33
CA VAL A 108 -7.30 10.64 20.72
C VAL A 108 -7.77 10.68 22.18
N PRO A 109 -8.53 9.68 22.71
CA PRO A 109 -8.91 9.66 24.12
C PRO A 109 -7.71 9.63 25.08
N LYS A 110 -6.61 8.95 24.72
CA LYS A 110 -5.39 8.89 25.54
C LYS A 110 -4.65 10.22 25.56
N ILE A 111 -4.66 10.94 24.43
CA ILE A 111 -4.12 12.31 24.35
C ILE A 111 -4.90 13.20 25.31
N ILE A 112 -6.24 13.21 25.23
CA ILE A 112 -7.09 14.04 26.09
C ILE A 112 -6.85 13.70 27.57
N ALA A 113 -6.78 12.42 27.93
CA ALA A 113 -6.53 11.98 29.30
C ALA A 113 -5.17 12.44 29.84
N SER A 114 -4.16 12.62 28.98
CA SER A 114 -2.83 13.08 29.39
C SER A 114 -2.72 14.58 29.69
N LEU A 115 -3.76 15.35 29.35
CA LEU A 115 -3.81 16.80 29.58
C LEU A 115 -4.36 17.18 30.97
N GLY A 116 -4.78 16.19 31.77
CA GLY A 116 -5.39 16.37 33.11
C GLY A 116 -4.46 16.03 34.26
#